data_AF-L8PEL4-F1
#
_entry.id   AF-L8PEL4-F1
#
_cell.length_a   1.000
_cell.length_b   1.000
_cell.length_c   1.000
_cell.angle_alpha   90.00
_cell.angle_beta   90.00
_cell.angle_gamma   90.00
#
_symmetry.space_group_name_H-M   'P 1'
#
loop_
_entity.id
_entity.type
_entity.pdbx_description
1 polymer ?
#
loop_
_entity_poly.entity_id
_entity_poly.type
_entity_poly.pdbx_seq_one_letter_code
_entity_poly.pdbx_strand_id
1 'polypeptide(L)' 'MDGNLYTLPTDGITTTNFCGGPCTEGCVDFAEIPGAVDSFVVRDSKPEGSGKELRFTAAELDDFALGWVTKRRLTT' A
#
# COMPACT_ATOMS: atom_id res chain seq x y z
N MET A 1 10.25 -0.58 16.68
CA MET A 1 10.86 -0.42 15.35
C MET A 1 11.53 0.94 15.33
N ASP A 2 12.86 0.97 15.28
CA ASP A 2 13.59 2.23 15.17
C ASP A 2 13.51 2.73 13.72
N GLY A 3 12.71 3.77 13.55
CA GLY A 3 13.12 4.91 12.73
C GLY A 3 13.07 4.72 11.22
N ASN A 4 11.95 5.16 10.65
CA ASN A 4 11.79 5.48 9.23
C ASN A 4 11.77 4.30 8.25
N LEU A 5 10.54 3.84 7.94
CA LEU A 5 10.27 2.83 6.90
C LEU A 5 10.85 3.19 5.54
N TYR A 6 11.11 4.46 5.23
CA TYR A 6 11.71 4.89 3.96
C TYR A 6 13.19 4.50 3.78
N THR A 7 13.85 4.02 4.84
CA THR A 7 15.23 3.52 4.74
C THR A 7 15.32 2.11 4.15
N LEU A 8 14.20 1.40 4.06
CA LEU A 8 14.12 0.01 3.61
C LEU A 8 14.13 -0.11 2.07
N PRO A 9 14.64 -1.21 1.50
CA PRO A 9 14.64 -1.40 0.06
C PRO A 9 13.23 -1.66 -0.48
N THR A 10 12.87 -0.99 -1.58
CA THR A 10 11.61 -1.23 -2.32
C THR A 10 11.81 -1.33 -3.83
N ASP A 11 13.06 -1.45 -4.28
CA ASP A 11 13.36 -1.63 -5.69
C ASP A 11 13.02 -3.06 -6.13
N GLY A 12 12.29 -3.18 -7.24
CA GLY A 12 11.97 -4.48 -7.84
C GLY A 12 10.98 -5.34 -7.05
N ILE A 13 10.27 -4.80 -6.05
CA ILE A 13 9.25 -5.58 -5.34
C ILE A 13 8.10 -5.93 -6.29
N THR A 14 7.57 -7.14 -6.13
CA THR A 14 6.34 -7.54 -6.81
C THR A 14 5.15 -7.03 -6.00
N THR A 15 4.31 -6.22 -6.63
CA THR A 15 3.09 -5.68 -6.02
C THR A 15 1.87 -6.54 -6.38
N THR A 16 0.93 -6.65 -5.45
CA THR A 16 -0.44 -7.10 -5.72
C THR A 16 -1.29 -5.91 -6.06
N ASN A 17 -2.13 -6.06 -7.08
CA ASN A 17 -2.92 -4.98 -7.63
C ASN A 17 -4.40 -5.13 -7.26
N PHE A 18 -4.97 -4.10 -6.67
CA PHE A 18 -6.39 -3.99 -6.35
C PHE A 18 -7.04 -2.94 -7.24
N CYS A 19 -7.76 -3.42 -8.25
CA CYS A 19 -8.32 -2.57 -9.28
C CYS A 19 -9.84 -2.54 -9.23
N GLY A 20 -10.43 -1.35 -9.33
CA GLY A 20 -11.88 -1.14 -9.32
C GLY A 20 -12.34 -0.26 -10.47
N GLY A 21 -13.61 -0.39 -10.86
CA GLY A 21 -14.18 0.38 -11.96
C GLY A 21 -13.58 0.01 -13.33
N PRO A 22 -13.62 0.91 -14.33
CA PRO A 22 -13.15 0.62 -15.69
C PRO A 22 -11.62 0.65 -15.84
N CYS A 23 -10.85 0.70 -14.73
CA CYS A 23 -9.38 0.70 -14.71
C CYS A 23 -8.72 1.82 -15.55
N THR A 24 -9.38 2.96 -15.74
CA THR A 24 -8.87 4.07 -16.57
C THR A 24 -7.91 4.98 -15.82
N GLU A 25 -8.11 5.17 -14.51
CA GLU A 25 -7.30 6.08 -13.72
C GLU A 25 -6.17 5.41 -12.93
N GLY A 26 -6.28 4.12 -12.65
CA GLY A 26 -5.24 3.36 -11.94
C GLY A 26 -5.84 2.35 -10.98
N CYS A 27 -4.97 1.54 -10.40
CA CYS A 27 -5.28 0.61 -9.33
C CYS A 27 -4.43 0.95 -8.11
N VAL A 28 -4.78 0.38 -6.96
CA VAL A 28 -3.92 0.42 -5.78
C VAL A 28 -2.97 -0.77 -5.82
N ASP A 29 -1.67 -0.50 -5.87
CA ASP A 29 -0.61 -1.49 -5.71
C ASP A 29 -0.23 -1.61 -4.23
N PHE A 30 -0.09 -2.84 -3.76
CA PHE A 30 0.22 -3.19 -2.37
C PHE A 30 1.28 -4.29 -2.29
N ALA A 31 2.23 -4.19 -1.37
CA ALA A 31 3.13 -5.29 -1.04
C ALA A 31 3.83 -5.11 0.31
N GLU A 32 4.36 -6.21 0.85
CA GLU A 32 5.25 -6.21 2.00
C GLU A 32 6.62 -5.61 1.64
N ILE A 33 7.24 -4.91 2.59
CA ILE A 33 8.59 -4.39 2.44
C ILE A 33 9.59 -5.50 2.80
N PRO A 34 10.50 -5.89 1.88
CA PRO A 34 11.49 -6.92 2.16
C PRO A 34 12.38 -6.57 3.36
N GLY A 35 12.59 -7.55 4.25
CA GLY A 35 13.46 -7.40 5.41
C GLY A 35 12.82 -6.62 6.58
N ALA A 36 11.56 -6.23 6.48
CA ALA A 36 10.80 -5.66 7.58
C ALA A 36 9.53 -6.49 7.84
N VAL A 37 9.34 -6.83 9.11
CA VAL A 37 8.13 -7.51 9.57
C VAL A 37 7.00 -6.48 9.62
N ASP A 38 5.79 -6.88 9.24
CA ASP A 38 4.58 -6.07 9.40
C ASP A 38 4.71 -4.65 8.85
N SER A 39 5.36 -4.51 7.68
CA SER A 39 5.60 -3.23 7.02
C SER A 39 5.29 -3.34 5.54
N PHE A 40 4.58 -2.36 5.01
CA PHE A 40 3.97 -2.42 3.69
C PHE A 40 4.21 -1.16 2.89
N VAL A 41 4.21 -1.30 1.57
CA VAL A 41 4.09 -0.19 0.64
C VAL A 41 2.73 -0.16 -0.03
N VAL A 42 2.27 1.06 -0.32
CA VAL A 42 1.09 1.34 -1.14
C VAL A 42 1.45 2.38 -2.19
N ARG A 43 1.07 2.15 -3.45
CA ARG A 43 1.26 3.13 -4.54
C ARG A 43 0.14 3.08 -5.59
N ASP A 44 0.14 4.07 -6.46
CA ASP A 44 -0.62 4.04 -7.71
C ASP A 44 0.07 3.08 -8.70
N SER A 45 -0.71 2.23 -9.38
CA SER A 45 -0.20 1.27 -10.35
C SER A 45 0.33 1.89 -11.65
N LYS A 46 0.09 3.19 -11.87
CA LYS A 46 0.59 3.90 -13.05
C LYS A 46 2.08 4.25 -12.92
N PRO A 47 2.81 4.42 -14.04
CA PRO A 47 4.22 4.77 -14.02
C PRO A 47 4.54 6.02 -13.19
N GLU A 48 3.63 7.00 -13.13
CA GLU A 48 3.79 8.24 -12.38
C GLU A 48 3.84 8.06 -10.85
N GLY A 49 3.30 6.93 -10.35
CA GLY A 49 3.34 6.51 -8.95
C GLY A 49 4.58 5.71 -8.56
N SER A 50 5.36 5.22 -9.53
CA SER A 50 6.60 4.49 -9.27
C SER A 50 7.64 5.35 -8.55
N GLY A 51 8.25 4.83 -7.50
CA GLY A 51 9.23 5.57 -6.68
C GLY A 51 8.62 6.61 -5.74
N LYS A 52 7.28 6.64 -5.63
CA LYS A 52 6.52 7.51 -4.72
C LYS A 52 5.65 6.70 -3.75
N GLU A 53 6.12 5.51 -3.39
CA GLU A 53 5.42 4.60 -2.49
C GLU A 53 5.20 5.26 -1.12
N LEU A 54 3.97 5.16 -0.62
CA LEU A 54 3.68 5.39 0.80
C LEU A 54 4.05 4.12 1.58
N ARG A 55 4.52 4.28 2.82
CA ARG A 55 4.99 3.17 3.65
C ARG A 55 4.29 3.20 5.00
N PHE A 56 3.79 2.05 5.42
CA PHE A 56 3.00 1.91 6.65
C PHE A 56 3.40 0.66 7.40
N THR A 57 3.26 0.69 8.72
CA THR A 57 3.21 -0.53 9.53
C THR A 57 1.87 -1.25 9.34
N ALA A 58 1.79 -2.53 9.72
CA ALA A 58 0.53 -3.27 9.76
C ALA A 58 -0.54 -2.52 10.56
N ALA A 59 -0.18 -2.08 11.77
CA ALA A 59 -1.11 -1.41 12.67
C ALA A 59 -1.71 -0.13 12.05
N GLU A 60 -0.91 0.67 11.34
CA GLU A 60 -1.39 1.87 10.67
C GLU A 60 -2.30 1.54 9.47
N LEU A 61 -1.91 0.55 8.67
CA LEU A 61 -2.66 0.19 7.46
C LEU A 61 -3.98 -0.54 7.81
N ASP A 62 -3.99 -1.34 8.88
CA ASP A 62 -5.18 -2.01 9.40
C ASP A 62 -6.19 -1.00 9.95
N ASP A 63 -5.73 -0.01 10.73
CA ASP A 63 -6.59 1.08 11.23
C ASP A 63 -7.22 1.86 10.05
N PHE A 64 -6.40 2.21 9.05
CA PHE A 64 -6.89 2.82 7.82
C PHE A 64 -7.93 1.95 7.10
N ALA A 65 -7.64 0.66 6.91
CA ALA A 65 -8.51 -0.24 6.16
C ALA A 65 -9.88 -0.40 6.84
N LEU A 66 -9.90 -0.66 8.16
CA LEU A 66 -11.11 -0.77 8.95
C LEU A 66 -11.91 0.54 8.97
N GLY A 67 -11.22 1.66 9.16
CA GLY A 67 -11.82 2.99 9.14
C GLY A 67 -12.42 3.35 7.78
N TRP A 68 -11.71 3.05 6.69
CA TRP A 68 -12.15 3.28 5.32
C TRP A 68 -13.40 2.48 4.98
N VAL A 69 -13.37 1.16 5.22
CA VAL A 69 -14.50 0.25 4.99
C VAL A 69 -15.73 0.73 5.74
N THR A 70 -15.59 1.04 7.03
CA THR A 70 -16.67 1.56 7.88
C THR A 70 -17.23 2.88 7.33
N LYS A 71 -16.37 3.85 7.02
CA LYS A 71 -16.77 5.17 6.51
C LYS A 71 -17.50 5.08 5.17
N ARG A 72 -17.11 4.14 4.33
CA ARG A 72 -17.71 3.88 3.01
C ARG A 72 -18.93 2.95 3.08
N ARG A 73 -19.25 2.41 4.26
CA ARG A 73 -20.32 1.42 4.47
C ARG A 73 -20.18 0.21 3.54
N LEU A 74 -18.95 -0.24 3.33
CA LEU A 74 -18.68 -1.44 2.53
C LEU A 74 -18.93 -2.67 3.40
N THR A 75 -19.46 -3.72 2.79
CA THR A 75 -19.61 -5.04 3.40
C THR A 75 -18.76 -6.01 2.61
N THR A 76 -18.07 -6.90 3.32
CA THR A 76 -17.38 -8.06 2.74
C THR A 76 -18.36 -9.17 2.45
#